data_AF-A0A367R5J6-F1
#
_entry.id   AF-A0A367R5J6-F1
#
_cell.length_a   1.000
_cell.length_b   1.000
_cell.length_c   1.000
_cell.angle_alpha   90.00
_cell.angle_beta   90.00
_cell.angle_gamma   90.00
#
_symmetry.space_group_name_H-M   'P 1'
#
loop_
_entity.id
_entity.type
_entity.pdbx_description
1 polymer ?
#
loop_
_entity_poly.entity_id
_entity_poly.type
_entity_poly.pdbx_seq_one_letter_code
_entity_poly.pdbx_strand_id
1 'polypeptide(L)' 'MEIYLVFVDAIQNSNKFWAAIVEDGNLTVQWGRVGYQAQTKVHTLDISKIVTFYGKRTLESFLDTET' A
#
# COMPACT_ATOMS: atom_id res chain seq x y z
N MET A 1 10.36 5.80 2.14
CA MET A 1 10.31 5.76 0.65
C MET A 1 9.03 6.45 0.23
N GLU A 2 9.07 7.27 -0.82
CA GLU A 2 7.93 8.10 -1.20
C GLU A 2 7.71 8.09 -2.72
N ILE A 3 6.44 8.11 -3.14
CA ILE A 3 6.03 8.27 -4.55
C ILE A 3 4.92 9.32 -4.60
N TYR A 4 5.02 10.21 -5.58
CA TYR A 4 4.03 11.24 -5.86
C TYR A 4 3.58 11.15 -7.32
N LEU A 5 2.26 11.15 -7.52
CA LEU A 5 1.62 11.15 -8.82
C LEU A 5 0.71 12.37 -8.90
N VAL A 6 0.76 13.07 -10.02
CA VAL A 6 -0.11 14.21 -10.31
C VAL A 6 -0.82 13.95 -11.63
N PHE A 7 -2.13 14.16 -11.63
CA PHE A 7 -2.97 14.05 -12.81
C PHE A 7 -3.62 15.41 -13.09
N VAL A 8 -3.37 15.93 -14.30
CA VAL A 8 -3.92 17.20 -14.76
C VAL A 8 -4.63 16.99 -16.10
N ASP A 9 -5.87 17.44 -16.15
CA ASP A 9 -6.67 17.57 -17.37
C ASP A 9 -7.37 18.93 -17.33
N ALA A 10 -6.92 19.85 -18.19
CA ALA A 10 -7.45 21.20 -18.27
C ALA A 10 -8.87 21.25 -18.90
N ILE A 11 -9.19 20.33 -19.81
CA ILE A 11 -10.50 20.29 -20.49
C ILE A 11 -11.58 19.88 -19.48
N GLN A 12 -11.26 18.91 -18.63
CA GLN A 12 -12.18 18.41 -17.60
C GLN A 12 -12.02 19.09 -16.23
N ASN A 13 -11.17 20.12 -16.11
CA ASN A 13 -10.82 20.79 -14.85
C ASN A 13 -10.43 19.80 -13.73
N SER A 14 -9.72 18.73 -14.11
CA SER A 14 -9.13 17.78 -13.17
C SER A 14 -7.73 18.23 -12.80
N ASN A 15 -7.49 18.38 -11.51
CA ASN A 15 -6.15 18.55 -10.98
C ASN A 15 -6.06 17.78 -9.66
N LYS A 16 -5.62 16.53 -9.75
CA LYS A 16 -5.62 15.58 -8.64
C LYS A 16 -4.19 15.15 -8.34
N PHE A 17 -3.93 14.83 -7.09
CA PHE A 17 -2.70 14.17 -6.70
C PHE A 17 -3.00 12.87 -5.95
N TRP A 18 -2.01 12.01 -5.96
CA TRP A 18 -1.95 10.81 -5.15
C TRP A 18 -0.51 10.65 -4.67
N ALA A 19 -0.33 10.34 -3.39
CA ALA A 19 0.97 10.13 -2.79
C ALA A 19 0.94 8.86 -1.92
N ALA A 20 2.06 8.15 -1.94
CA ALA A 20 2.32 7.02 -1.04
C ALA A 20 3.65 7.26 -0.32
N ILE A 21 3.59 7.28 1.00
CA ILE A 21 4.71 7.56 1.90
C ILE A 21 4.85 6.36 2.83
N VAL A 22 6.00 5.71 2.80
CA VAL A 22 6.33 4.57 3.66
C VAL A 22 7.34 5.02 4.71
N GLU A 23 6.89 5.04 5.97
CA GLU A 23 7.64 5.45 7.16
C GLU A 23 7.23 4.60 8.36
N ASP A 24 8.20 4.22 9.21
CA ASP A 24 7.97 3.49 10.46
C ASP A 24 7.04 2.26 10.35
N GLY A 25 7.19 1.49 9.27
CA GLY A 25 6.37 0.30 9.02
C GLY A 25 4.91 0.62 8.67
N ASN A 26 4.59 1.86 8.35
CA ASN A 26 3.27 2.28 7.87
C ASN A 26 3.38 2.81 6.44
N LEU A 27 2.38 2.49 5.62
CA LEU A 27 2.13 3.11 4.33
C LEU A 27 1.00 4.13 4.49
N THR A 28 1.35 5.40 4.44
CA THR A 28 0.41 6.52 4.40
C THR A 28 0.09 6.84 2.95
N VAL A 29 -1.18 6.73 2.57
CA VAL A 29 -1.68 7.11 1.25
C VAL A 29 -2.46 8.41 1.38
N GLN A 30 -2.12 9.39 0.55
CA GLN A 30 -2.80 10.68 0.50
C GLN A 30 -3.33 10.94 -0.91
N TRP A 31 -4.51 11.53 -1.02
CA TRP A 31 -5.07 11.91 -2.31
C TRP A 31 -6.03 13.09 -2.18
N GLY A 32 -6.22 13.81 -3.29
CA GLY A 32 -7.14 14.93 -3.31
C GLY A 32 -6.94 15.83 -4.51
N ARG A 33 -7.61 17.00 -4.47
CA ARG A 33 -7.38 18.08 -5.43
C ARG A 33 -6.13 18.84 -5.02
N VAL A 34 -5.26 19.18 -5.98
CA VAL A 34 -4.04 19.93 -5.69
C VAL A 34 -4.40 21.31 -5.12
N GLY A 35 -3.73 21.70 -4.03
CA GLY A 35 -3.98 22.95 -3.31
C GLY A 35 -5.09 22.89 -2.24
N TYR A 36 -5.72 21.73 -2.05
CA TYR A 36 -6.75 21.51 -1.03
C TYR A 36 -6.28 20.54 0.06
N GLN A 37 -6.98 20.51 1.18
CA GLN A 37 -6.71 19.54 2.25
C GLN A 37 -6.90 18.10 1.73
N ALA A 38 -5.87 17.29 1.95
CA ALA A 38 -5.80 15.91 1.48
C ALA A 38 -6.75 14.99 2.28
N GLN A 39 -7.31 14.00 1.59
CA GLN A 39 -7.79 12.79 2.24
C GLN A 39 -6.60 11.88 2.51
N THR A 40 -6.60 11.19 3.65
CA THR A 40 -5.49 10.36 4.10
C THR A 40 -5.99 9.01 4.59
N LYS A 41 -5.26 7.94 4.27
CA LYS A 41 -5.47 6.61 4.82
C LYS A 41 -4.13 5.96 5.15
N VAL A 42 -4.02 5.46 6.37
CA VAL A 42 -2.81 4.80 6.87
C VAL A 42 -3.01 3.29 6.87
N HIS A 43 -2.02 2.58 6.34
CA HIS A 43 -1.97 1.12 6.30
C HIS A 43 -0.73 0.65 7.07
N THR A 44 -0.93 -0.02 8.20
CA THR A 44 0.18 -0.66 8.92
C THR A 44 0.68 -1.88 8.15
N LEU A 45 1.97 -1.89 7.85
CA LEU A 45 2.65 -2.99 7.17
C LEU A 45 2.95 -4.07 8.22
N ASP A 46 1.97 -4.96 8.40
CA ASP A 46 2.10 -6.07 9.32
C ASP A 46 2.94 -7.19 8.70
N ILE A 47 4.20 -7.27 9.14
CA ILE A 47 5.17 -8.29 8.74
C ILE A 47 4.70 -9.69 9.17
N SER A 48 3.84 -9.80 10.19
CA SER A 48 3.32 -11.09 10.66
C SER A 48 2.41 -11.78 9.64
N LYS A 49 1.73 -11.02 8.76
CA LYS A 49 0.97 -11.58 7.64
C LYS A 49 1.87 -12.23 6.59
N ILE A 50 3.06 -11.67 6.38
CA ILE A 50 4.07 -12.22 5.49
C ILE A 50 4.64 -13.52 6.09
N VAL A 51 4.98 -13.52 7.38
CA VAL A 51 5.49 -14.72 8.08
C VAL A 51 4.46 -15.85 8.09
N THR A 52 3.17 -15.54 8.27
CA THR A 52 2.09 -16.54 8.20
C THR A 52 1.99 -17.15 6.79
N PHE A 53 2.16 -16.36 5.74
CA PHE A 53 2.09 -16.85 4.35
C PHE A 53 3.25 -17.80 4.02
N TYR A 54 4.48 -17.48 4.44
CA TYR A 54 5.64 -18.36 4.23
C TYR A 54 5.64 -19.58 5.16
N GLY A 55 5.24 -19.44 6.41
CA GLY A 55 5.14 -20.55 7.36
C GLY A 55 4.08 -21.59 6.98
N LYS A 56 2.99 -21.16 6.32
CA LYS A 56 1.93 -22.07 5.86
C LYS A 56 2.36 -22.92 4.66
N ARG A 57 3.14 -22.37 3.72
CA ARG A 57 3.75 -23.14 2.62
C ARG A 57 4.66 -24.26 3.11
N THR A 58 5.39 -24.05 4.20
CA THR A 58 6.36 -25.02 4.73
C THR A 58 5.68 -26.22 5.41
N LEU A 59 4.48 -26.04 5.99
CA LEU A 59 3.74 -27.13 6.66
C LEU A 59 2.96 -28.00 5.67
N GLU A 60 2.38 -27.41 4.62
CA GLU A 60 1.61 -28.15 3.60
C GLU A 60 2.53 -29.08 2.77
N SER A 61 3.78 -28.68 2.49
CA SER A 61 4.75 -29.54 1.78
C SER A 61 5.37 -30.66 2.63
N PHE A 62 5.22 -30.62 3.96
CA PHE A 62 5.75 -31.64 4.88
C PHE A 62 4.74 -32.78 5.11
N LEU A 63 3.45 -32.53 4.90
CA LEU A 63 2.37 -33.50 5.16
C LEU A 63 2.06 -34.41 3.96
N ASP A 64 2.58 -34.12 2.76
CA ASP A 64 2.37 -34.93 1.54
C ASP A 64 3.42 -36.04 1.35
N THR A 65 4.38 -36.19 2.27
CA THR A 65 5.48 -37.19 2.18
C THR A 65 5.37 -38.36 3.17
N GLU A 66 4.30 -38.44 3.97
CA GLU A 66 4.09 -39.53 4.95
C GLU A 66 2.87 -40.41 4.63
N THR A 67 2.77 -40.91 3.40
CA THR A 67 1.90 -42.05 3.04
C THR A 67 2.63 -43.08 2.22
#